data_AF-A0A371J5F5-F1
#
_entry.id   AF-A0A371J5F5-F1
#
_cell.length_a   1.000
_cell.length_b   1.000
_cell.length_c   1.000
_cell.angle_alpha   90.00
_cell.angle_beta   90.00
_cell.angle_gamma   90.00
#
_symmetry.space_group_name_H-M   'P 1'
#
loop_
_entity.id
_entity.type
_entity.pdbx_description
1 polymer ?
#
loop_
_entity_poly.entity_id
_entity_poly.type
_entity_poly.pdbx_seq_one_letter_code
_entity_poly.pdbx_strand_id
1 'polypeptide(L)'
;MSNLKKYNKFIDETIENSPDFMIIEENNERLLLFDRFVMAMSDKAMPWLFKVYLDKNYNIIRDDNFTEEMIHKYKDISLKIIDLNGNIFLNKNSMGVILNELEDCGQIIYDYESAKLELK
;
A
#
# COMPACT_ATOMS: atom_id res chain seq x y z
N MET A 1 12.70 -9.53 -10.49
CA MET A 1 11.70 -8.51 -10.86
C MET A 1 10.48 -8.72 -9.99
N SER A 2 10.20 -7.80 -9.07
CA SER A 2 9.02 -7.84 -8.22
C SER A 2 7.76 -7.90 -9.10
N ASN A 3 6.96 -8.95 -8.99
CA ASN A 3 5.73 -9.07 -9.77
C ASN A 3 4.65 -8.19 -9.15
N LEU A 4 4.73 -6.86 -9.34
CA LEU A 4 3.74 -5.90 -8.85
C LEU A 4 2.31 -6.23 -9.28
N LYS A 5 2.16 -6.99 -10.38
CA LYS A 5 0.85 -7.42 -10.89
C LYS A 5 0.18 -8.47 -10.00
N LYS A 6 0.93 -9.14 -9.13
CA LYS A 6 0.41 -10.18 -8.23
C LYS A 6 -0.78 -9.68 -7.38
N TYR A 7 -0.65 -8.48 -6.86
CA TYR A 7 -1.65 -7.88 -5.96
C TYR A 7 -2.67 -7.02 -6.70
N ASN A 8 -2.61 -6.93 -8.03
CA ASN A 8 -3.50 -6.06 -8.79
C ASN A 8 -4.97 -6.34 -8.50
N LYS A 9 -5.37 -7.62 -8.48
CA LYS A 9 -6.76 -7.98 -8.21
C LYS A 9 -7.24 -7.47 -6.85
N PHE A 10 -6.48 -7.73 -5.78
CA PHE A 10 -6.78 -7.23 -4.44
C PHE A 10 -6.82 -5.69 -4.39
N ILE A 11 -5.84 -5.02 -5.00
CA ILE A 11 -5.76 -3.55 -4.99
C ILE A 11 -6.92 -2.94 -5.78
N ASP A 12 -7.21 -3.47 -6.97
CA ASP A 12 -8.30 -3.00 -7.83
C ASP A 12 -9.65 -3.19 -7.13
N GLU A 13 -9.92 -4.38 -6.59
CA GLU A 13 -11.13 -4.65 -5.81
C GLU A 13 -11.21 -3.74 -4.57
N THR A 14 -10.09 -3.43 -3.90
CA THR A 14 -10.08 -2.51 -2.78
C THR A 14 -10.46 -1.10 -3.22
N ILE A 15 -9.88 -0.59 -4.32
CA ILE A 15 -10.20 0.74 -4.87
C ILE A 15 -11.66 0.79 -5.34
N GLU A 16 -12.13 -0.22 -6.07
CA GLU A 16 -13.49 -0.26 -6.62
C GLU A 16 -14.56 -0.33 -5.52
N ASN A 17 -14.30 -1.05 -4.43
CA ASN A 17 -15.22 -1.16 -3.30
C ASN A 17 -15.04 -0.05 -2.25
N SER A 18 -14.18 0.94 -2.51
CA SER A 18 -13.96 2.05 -1.57
C SER A 18 -14.91 3.22 -1.86
N PRO A 19 -15.43 3.90 -0.82
CA PRO A 19 -16.20 5.12 -1.01
C PRO A 19 -15.41 6.21 -1.74
N ASP A 20 -16.08 7.01 -2.56
CA ASP A 20 -15.45 8.06 -3.37
C ASP A 20 -14.60 9.03 -2.55
N PHE A 21 -15.01 9.38 -1.33
CA PHE A 21 -14.25 10.30 -0.47
C PHE A 21 -12.93 9.72 0.07
N MET A 22 -12.72 8.41 -0.05
CA MET A 22 -11.45 7.74 0.28
C MET A 22 -10.54 7.61 -0.94
N ILE A 23 -10.94 8.16 -2.08
CA ILE A 23 -10.22 8.07 -3.34
C ILE A 23 -10.02 9.48 -3.86
N ILE A 24 -8.84 9.75 -4.39
CA ILE A 24 -8.60 10.97 -5.16
C ILE A 24 -8.17 10.60 -6.57
N GLU A 25 -8.54 11.43 -7.53
CA GLU A 25 -8.11 11.32 -8.90
C GLU A 25 -7.09 12.40 -9.21
N GLU A 26 -5.90 12.00 -9.65
CA GLU A 26 -4.86 12.92 -10.06
C GLU A 26 -4.17 12.40 -11.32
N ASN A 27 -4.11 13.21 -12.38
CA ASN A 27 -3.48 12.85 -13.66
C ASN A 27 -3.99 11.51 -14.25
N ASN A 28 -5.30 11.26 -14.20
CA ASN A 28 -5.97 10.02 -14.61
C ASN A 28 -5.55 8.77 -13.80
N GLU A 29 -4.96 8.94 -12.63
CA GLU A 29 -4.66 7.88 -11.68
C GLU A 29 -5.56 7.99 -10.45
N ARG A 30 -6.09 6.86 -9.99
CA ARG A 30 -6.86 6.77 -8.74
C ARG A 30 -5.90 6.43 -7.60
N LEU A 31 -5.85 7.28 -6.58
CA LEU A 31 -5.10 7.05 -5.36
C LEU A 31 -6.05 6.74 -4.22
N LEU A 32 -5.70 5.75 -3.42
CA LEU A 32 -6.51 5.27 -2.31
C LEU A 32 -5.98 5.80 -0.97
N LEU A 33 -6.89 6.19 -0.08
CA LEU A 33 -6.58 6.54 1.30
C LEU A 33 -5.87 5.37 1.98
N PHE A 34 -4.71 5.65 2.58
CA PHE A 34 -3.86 4.68 3.26
C PHE A 34 -4.63 3.92 4.34
N ASP A 35 -5.46 4.60 5.11
CA ASP A 35 -6.27 3.99 6.16
C ASP A 35 -7.19 2.91 5.60
N ARG A 36 -7.82 3.18 4.45
CA ARG A 36 -8.68 2.23 3.76
C ARG A 36 -7.91 1.02 3.24
N PHE A 37 -6.71 1.26 2.70
CA PHE A 37 -5.78 0.20 2.27
C PHE A 37 -5.40 -0.71 3.44
N VAL A 38 -4.97 -0.14 4.58
CA VAL A 38 -4.61 -0.92 5.77
C VAL A 38 -5.79 -1.74 6.31
N MET A 39 -6.97 -1.13 6.39
CA MET A 39 -8.19 -1.83 6.83
C MET A 39 -8.60 -2.98 5.89
N ALA A 40 -8.27 -2.90 4.60
CA ALA A 40 -8.51 -3.99 3.65
C ALA A 40 -7.58 -5.19 3.88
N MET A 41 -6.40 -4.97 4.47
CA MET A 41 -5.43 -6.02 4.79
C MET A 41 -5.70 -6.67 6.15
N SER A 42 -6.19 -5.89 7.12
CA SER A 42 -6.58 -6.38 8.44
C SER A 42 -7.54 -5.42 9.12
N ASP A 43 -8.69 -5.94 9.55
CA ASP A 43 -9.72 -5.22 10.30
C ASP A 43 -9.24 -4.72 11.68
N LYS A 44 -8.15 -5.30 12.19
CA LYS A 44 -7.54 -4.96 13.48
C LYS A 44 -6.34 -4.02 13.34
N ALA A 45 -5.84 -3.80 12.13
CA ALA A 45 -4.67 -2.96 11.92
C ALA A 45 -5.05 -1.48 12.04
N MET A 46 -4.37 -0.77 12.95
CA MET A 46 -4.49 0.69 13.05
C MET A 46 -3.50 1.33 12.07
N PRO A 47 -3.94 2.22 11.16
CA PRO A 47 -3.06 2.77 10.12
C PRO A 47 -1.80 3.43 10.67
N TRP A 48 -1.91 4.22 11.74
CA TRP A 48 -0.75 4.84 12.37
C TRP A 48 0.24 3.82 12.96
N LEU A 49 -0.25 2.75 13.61
CA LEU A 49 0.62 1.67 14.10
C LEU A 49 1.26 0.93 12.95
N PHE A 50 0.52 0.73 11.86
CA PHE A 50 1.03 0.11 10.65
C PHE A 50 2.17 0.95 10.06
N LYS A 51 2.05 2.28 9.95
CA LYS A 51 3.16 3.16 9.55
C LYS A 51 4.39 3.01 10.45
N VAL A 52 4.20 3.05 11.78
CA VAL A 52 5.29 2.87 12.75
C VAL A 52 5.95 1.50 12.59
N TYR A 53 5.18 0.45 12.33
CA TYR A 53 5.67 -0.89 12.08
C TYR A 53 6.48 -0.97 10.78
N LEU A 54 5.99 -0.37 9.68
CA LEU A 54 6.70 -0.29 8.41
C LEU A 54 8.03 0.45 8.54
N ASP A 55 8.07 1.57 9.28
CA ASP A 55 9.31 2.32 9.53
C ASP A 55 10.33 1.49 10.31
N LYS A 56 9.92 0.92 11.45
CA LYS A 56 10.85 0.24 12.38
C LYS A 56 11.34 -1.11 11.89
N ASN A 57 10.49 -1.86 11.21
CA ASN A 57 10.78 -3.27 10.89
C ASN A 57 11.15 -3.48 9.42
N TYR A 58 10.69 -2.61 8.51
CA TYR A 58 10.90 -2.78 7.07
C TYR A 58 11.48 -1.56 6.38
N ASN A 59 11.63 -0.44 7.09
CA ASN A 59 12.13 0.83 6.56
C ASN A 59 11.44 1.25 5.24
N ILE A 60 10.12 1.02 5.10
CA ILE A 60 9.40 1.27 3.84
C ILE A 60 8.86 2.70 3.78
N ILE A 61 8.12 3.10 4.82
CA ILE A 61 7.49 4.42 4.94
C ILE A 61 8.05 5.09 6.20
N ARG A 62 8.57 6.30 6.06
CA ARG A 62 8.99 7.17 7.16
C ARG A 62 8.47 8.58 6.91
N ASP A 63 7.94 9.21 7.95
CA ASP A 63 7.40 10.57 7.88
C ASP A 63 6.47 10.76 6.67
N ASP A 64 5.54 9.82 6.50
CA ASP A 64 4.54 9.77 5.44
C ASP A 64 5.10 9.78 4.00
N ASN A 65 6.35 9.35 3.82
CA ASN A 65 7.01 9.21 2.53
C ASN A 65 7.70 7.85 2.38
N PHE A 66 7.93 7.40 1.14
CA PHE A 66 8.84 6.26 0.92
C PHE A 66 10.26 6.64 1.32
N THR A 67 10.97 5.70 1.95
CA THR A 67 12.38 5.91 2.27
C THR A 67 13.24 5.95 1.02
N GLU A 68 14.42 6.58 1.10
CA GLU A 68 15.39 6.64 -0.01
C GLU A 68 15.77 5.24 -0.52
N GLU A 69 15.85 4.27 0.40
CA GLU A 69 16.11 2.87 0.07
C GLU A 69 15.03 2.29 -0.85
N MET A 70 13.74 2.52 -0.51
CA MET A 70 12.63 2.05 -1.34
C MET A 70 12.56 2.76 -2.68
N ILE A 71 12.78 4.08 -2.70
CA ILE A 71 12.83 4.86 -3.94
C ILE A 71 13.95 4.34 -4.85
N HIS A 72 15.11 4.00 -4.28
CA HIS A 72 16.23 3.45 -5.05
C HIS A 72 15.95 2.03 -5.54
N LYS A 73 15.43 1.15 -4.68
CA LYS A 73 15.09 -0.25 -4.99
C LYS A 73 14.04 -0.34 -6.10
N TYR A 74 13.08 0.58 -6.10
CA TYR A 74 11.95 0.62 -7.03
C TYR A 74 12.01 1.81 -8.00
N LYS A 75 13.20 2.28 -8.34
CA LYS A 75 13.43 3.48 -9.18
C LYS A 75 12.71 3.48 -10.54
N ASP A 76 12.43 2.30 -11.10
CA ASP A 76 11.79 2.12 -12.40
C ASP A 76 10.25 2.06 -12.30
N ILE A 77 9.71 2.26 -11.09
CA ILE A 77 8.28 2.21 -10.79
C ILE A 77 7.85 3.59 -10.28
N SER A 78 6.74 4.10 -10.82
CA SER A 78 6.16 5.36 -10.38
C SER A 78 5.46 5.19 -9.03
N LEU A 79 6.18 5.44 -7.94
CA LEU A 79 5.66 5.49 -6.58
C LEU A 79 5.08 6.87 -6.29
N LYS A 80 3.91 6.91 -5.66
CA LYS A 80 3.22 8.16 -5.34
C LYS A 80 2.56 8.07 -3.98
N ILE A 81 2.96 8.99 -3.10
CA ILE A 81 2.29 9.29 -1.84
C ILE A 81 1.89 10.76 -1.86
N ILE A 82 0.64 11.05 -1.55
CA ILE A 82 0.11 12.41 -1.45
C ILE A 82 -0.46 12.61 -0.06
N ASP A 83 -0.03 13.67 0.62
CA ASP A 83 -0.66 14.13 1.84
C ASP A 83 -1.66 15.25 1.52
N LEU A 84 -2.93 15.02 1.83
CA LEU A 84 -3.98 16.03 1.82
C LEU A 84 -4.52 16.23 3.25
N ASN A 85 -4.03 17.27 3.92
CA ASN A 85 -4.45 17.67 5.27
C ASN A 85 -4.28 16.55 6.31
N GLY A 86 -3.18 15.80 6.25
CA GLY A 86 -2.86 14.67 7.12
C GLY A 86 -3.42 13.34 6.62
N ASN A 87 -4.14 13.32 5.49
CA ASN A 87 -4.64 12.08 4.89
C ASN A 87 -3.70 11.64 3.78
N ILE A 88 -3.13 10.45 3.96
CA ILE A 88 -2.15 9.89 3.04
C ILE A 88 -2.86 9.08 1.97
N PHE A 89 -2.60 9.39 0.71
CA PHE A 89 -3.13 8.68 -0.45
C PHE A 89 -2.00 7.99 -1.22
N LEU A 90 -2.22 6.73 -1.58
CA LEU A 90 -1.26 5.91 -2.30
C LEU A 90 -1.78 5.58 -3.69
N ASN A 91 -0.90 5.63 -4.69
CA ASN A 91 -1.24 5.01 -5.96
C ASN A 91 -1.12 3.49 -5.93
N LYS A 92 -1.62 2.84 -6.98
CA LYS A 92 -1.61 1.37 -7.14
C LYS A 92 -0.21 0.78 -7.00
N ASN A 93 0.80 1.42 -7.60
CA ASN A 93 2.18 0.95 -7.54
C ASN A 93 2.74 0.99 -6.11
N SER A 94 2.46 2.07 -5.39
CA SER A 94 2.87 2.23 -4.00
C SER A 94 2.28 1.18 -3.08
N MET A 95 0.99 0.88 -3.23
CA MET A 95 0.36 -0.24 -2.52
C MET A 95 1.04 -1.57 -2.88
N GLY A 96 1.27 -1.83 -4.17
CA GLY A 96 1.93 -3.05 -4.63
C GLY A 96 3.35 -3.22 -4.09
N VAL A 97 4.12 -2.14 -3.96
CA VAL A 97 5.47 -2.17 -3.36
C VAL A 97 5.41 -2.52 -1.88
N ILE A 98 4.50 -1.90 -1.11
CA ILE A 98 4.32 -2.21 0.31
C ILE A 98 4.00 -3.70 0.48
N LEU A 99 3.09 -4.25 -0.33
CA LEU A 99 2.72 -5.66 -0.27
C LEU A 99 3.88 -6.60 -0.65
N ASN A 100 4.65 -6.28 -1.70
CA ASN A 100 5.81 -7.07 -2.07
C ASN A 100 6.85 -7.12 -0.96
N GLU A 101 7.20 -5.99 -0.35
CA GLU A 101 8.19 -5.97 0.73
C GLU A 101 7.73 -6.74 1.97
N LEU A 102 6.45 -6.61 2.32
CA LEU A 102 5.86 -7.36 3.42
C LEU A 102 5.88 -8.87 3.15
N GLU A 103 5.64 -9.29 1.90
CA GLU A 103 5.73 -10.68 1.51
C GLU A 103 7.17 -11.20 1.51
N ASP A 104 8.11 -10.44 0.94
CA ASP A 104 9.53 -10.81 0.90
C ASP A 104 10.08 -11.02 2.33
N CYS A 105 9.52 -10.28 3.30
CA CYS A 105 9.82 -10.42 4.71
C CYS A 105 8.91 -11.42 5.46
N GLY A 106 8.04 -12.12 4.75
CA GLY A 106 7.18 -13.19 5.26
C GLY A 106 6.06 -12.73 6.18
N GLN A 107 5.67 -11.45 6.16
CA GLN A 107 4.68 -10.83 7.06
C GLN A 107 3.24 -10.89 6.58
N ILE A 108 3.02 -11.27 5.33
CA ILE A 108 1.68 -11.42 4.77
C ILE A 108 1.47 -12.82 4.21
N ILE A 109 0.21 -13.22 4.18
CA ILE A 109 -0.29 -14.36 3.42
C ILE A 109 -1.28 -13.82 2.40
N TYR A 110 -1.09 -14.20 1.13
CA TYR A 110 -2.01 -13.83 0.07
C TYR A 110 -2.61 -15.09 -0.55
N ASP A 111 -3.94 -15.20 -0.50
CA ASP A 111 -4.70 -16.22 -1.19
C ASP A 111 -5.06 -15.71 -2.60
N TYR A 112 -4.46 -16.34 -3.61
CA TYR A 112 -4.66 -15.97 -5.01
C TYR A 112 -6.07 -16.27 -5.53
N GLU A 113 -6.74 -17.30 -5.00
CA GLU A 113 -8.06 -17.69 -5.48
C GLU A 113 -9.11 -16.69 -5.00
N SER A 114 -9.09 -16.40 -3.70
CA SER A 114 -10.04 -15.48 -3.07
C SER A 114 -9.62 -14.01 -3.11
N ALA A 115 -8.40 -13.71 -3.58
CA ALA A 115 -7.78 -12.38 -3.54
C ALA A 115 -7.75 -11.76 -2.13
N LYS A 116 -7.70 -12.60 -1.09
CA LYS A 116 -7.65 -12.15 0.29
C LYS A 116 -6.22 -12.05 0.78
N LEU A 117 -5.99 -11.02 1.59
CA LEU A 117 -4.70 -10.75 2.20
C LEU A 117 -4.86 -10.73 3.72
N GLU A 118 -3.93 -11.38 4.40
CA GLU A 118 -3.86 -11.40 5.85
C GLU A 118 -2.47 -10.98 6.32
N LEU A 119 -2.41 -10.09 7.31
CA LEU A 119 -1.20 -9.80 8.08
C LEU A 119 -0.94 -10.96 9.06
N LYS A 120 0.31 -11.40 9.18
CA LYS A 120 0.74 -12.40 10.17
C LYS A 120 1.08 -11.79 11.52
#